data_AF-A0AAW6TSY3-F1
#
_entry.id   AF-A0AAW6TSY3-F1
#
_cell.length_a   1.000
_cell.length_b   1.000
_cell.length_c   1.000
_cell.angle_alpha   90.00
_cell.angle_beta   90.00
_cell.angle_gamma   90.00
#
_symmetry.space_group_name_H-M   'P 1'
#
loop_
_entity.id
_entity.type
_entity.pdbx_description
1 polymer ?
#
loop_
_entity_poly.entity_id
_entity_poly.type
_entity_poly.pdbx_seq_one_letter_code
_entity_poly.pdbx_strand_id
1 'polypeptide(L)'
;MTQLISEFKVGNIVTYKTHPLLYDYYIKGDGKYVPPIMIIKEVFFENIQKKTFDENSGKEIAERIKYICTYFDDNKSEFIEVHLYQKMLVNFTKLKIASIRNKVNDNNIDVISEIDSYPLKPDYNYGEILYFKTKKLEVLKKRLSIKVTKEEKDGPNDVKEIIQYVVNYATPDFVACGFKIEDHKDLFYNDGKSKRLVSNESIKIKWFNPVQQKFSEHYLPSEFFTDIAPFN
;
A
#
# COMPACT_ATOMS: atom_id res chain seq x y z
N MET A 1 -16.89 -25.56 -15.44
CA MET A 1 -16.33 -24.27 -15.92
C MET A 1 -15.91 -23.50 -14.67
N THR A 2 -14.62 -23.27 -14.46
CA THR A 2 -14.07 -22.81 -13.17
C THR A 2 -14.26 -21.30 -13.02
N GLN A 3 -14.94 -20.87 -11.95
CA GLN A 3 -15.08 -19.45 -11.60
C GLN A 3 -13.70 -18.89 -11.23
N LEU A 4 -13.35 -17.71 -11.75
CA LEU A 4 -12.13 -17.01 -11.32
C LEU A 4 -12.32 -16.57 -9.86
N ILE A 5 -11.44 -17.03 -8.97
CA ILE A 5 -11.44 -16.66 -7.57
C ILE A 5 -10.29 -15.68 -7.36
N SER A 6 -10.62 -14.47 -6.91
CA SER A 6 -9.64 -13.45 -6.56
C SER A 6 -9.10 -13.70 -5.15
N GLU A 7 -7.79 -13.57 -4.99
CA GLU A 7 -7.09 -13.70 -3.70
C GLU A 7 -7.24 -12.45 -2.83
N PHE A 8 -7.36 -11.27 -3.43
CA PHE A 8 -7.46 -10.00 -2.72
C PHE A 8 -8.79 -9.30 -2.98
N LYS A 9 -9.34 -8.65 -1.97
CA LYS A 9 -10.58 -7.87 -2.08
C LYS A 9 -10.29 -6.38 -2.02
N VAL A 10 -11.27 -5.56 -2.41
CA VAL A 10 -11.22 -4.11 -2.21
C VAL A 10 -10.96 -3.80 -0.74
N GLY A 11 -10.07 -2.84 -0.48
CA GLY A 11 -9.62 -2.48 0.88
C GLY A 11 -8.48 -3.35 1.43
N ASN A 12 -8.11 -4.46 0.80
CA ASN A 12 -6.94 -5.22 1.24
C ASN A 12 -5.65 -4.44 1.00
N ILE A 13 -4.75 -4.50 1.99
CA ILE A 13 -3.42 -3.90 1.90
C ILE A 13 -2.46 -4.91 1.28
N VAL A 14 -1.73 -4.46 0.27
CA VAL A 14 -0.79 -5.28 -0.51
C VAL A 14 0.49 -4.51 -0.78
N THR A 15 1.53 -5.21 -1.20
CA THR A 15 2.72 -4.59 -1.78
C THR A 15 3.20 -5.39 -2.99
N TYR A 16 4.15 -4.83 -3.72
CA TYR A 16 4.79 -5.52 -4.83
C TYR A 16 5.78 -6.56 -4.30
N LYS A 17 5.88 -7.73 -4.95
CA LYS A 17 6.70 -8.86 -4.47
C LYS A 17 8.20 -8.59 -4.30
N THR A 18 8.71 -7.50 -4.90
CA THR A 18 10.11 -7.07 -4.74
C THR A 18 10.31 -6.16 -3.53
N HIS A 19 9.28 -5.90 -2.72
CA HIS A 19 9.41 -5.06 -1.55
C HIS A 19 10.46 -5.65 -0.59
N PRO A 20 11.52 -4.91 -0.23
CA PRO A 20 12.66 -5.46 0.52
C PRO A 20 12.26 -5.96 1.91
N LEU A 21 11.24 -5.35 2.53
CA LEU A 21 10.76 -5.77 3.84
C LEU A 21 10.04 -7.14 3.84
N LEU A 22 9.82 -7.76 2.68
CA LEU A 22 9.40 -9.17 2.62
C LEU A 22 10.56 -10.12 3.00
N TYR A 23 11.80 -9.66 2.84
CA TYR A 23 12.99 -10.48 2.97
C TYR A 23 13.81 -10.10 4.21
N ASP A 24 13.83 -8.82 4.59
CA ASP A 24 14.64 -8.27 5.68
C ASP A 24 13.83 -7.28 6.55
N TYR A 25 14.33 -6.95 7.74
CA TYR A 25 13.70 -5.94 8.64
C TYR A 25 14.08 -4.50 8.28
N TYR A 26 15.15 -4.34 7.51
CA TYR A 26 15.68 -3.04 7.09
C TYR A 26 15.88 -2.99 5.58
N ILE A 27 15.61 -1.83 5.01
CA ILE A 27 15.98 -1.52 3.62
C ILE A 27 17.50 -1.33 3.56
N LYS A 28 18.18 -2.05 2.67
CA LYS A 28 19.64 -1.94 2.46
C LYS A 28 20.01 -1.03 1.27
N GLY A 29 19.10 -0.86 0.31
CA GLY A 29 19.27 0.01 -0.87
C GLY A 29 18.78 1.44 -0.64
N ASP A 30 18.75 2.24 -1.71
CA ASP A 30 18.11 3.56 -1.68
C ASP A 30 16.58 3.41 -1.48
N GLY A 31 16.04 4.14 -0.51
CA GLY A 31 14.61 4.15 -0.18
C GLY A 31 13.71 4.58 -1.34
N LYS A 32 14.24 5.32 -2.33
CA LYS A 32 13.50 5.78 -3.51
C LYS A 32 13.06 4.65 -4.43
N TYR A 33 13.73 3.50 -4.40
CA TYR A 33 13.38 2.32 -5.22
C TYR A 33 12.58 1.27 -4.44
N VAL A 34 12.17 1.58 -3.22
CA VAL A 34 11.32 0.71 -2.41
C VAL A 34 9.89 0.88 -2.92
N PRO A 35 9.21 -0.19 -3.36
CA PRO A 35 7.81 -0.09 -3.76
C PRO A 35 6.92 0.45 -2.63
N PRO A 36 5.81 1.13 -2.94
CA PRO A 36 4.84 1.54 -1.93
C PRO A 36 4.08 0.32 -1.36
N ILE A 37 3.54 0.50 -0.16
CA ILE A 37 2.45 -0.32 0.36
C ILE A 37 1.14 0.32 -0.12
N MET A 38 0.31 -0.48 -0.77
CA MET A 38 -0.85 -0.04 -1.53
C MET A 38 -2.13 -0.67 -0.96
N ILE A 39 -3.28 -0.11 -1.31
CA ILE A 39 -4.59 -0.69 -1.01
C ILE A 39 -5.31 -1.02 -2.33
N ILE A 40 -5.94 -2.19 -2.40
CA ILE A 40 -6.75 -2.58 -3.57
C ILE A 40 -7.98 -1.67 -3.66
N LYS A 41 -8.05 -0.86 -4.71
CA LYS A 41 -9.22 -0.05 -5.05
C LYS A 41 -10.29 -0.87 -5.77
N GLU A 42 -9.84 -1.67 -6.74
CA GLU A 42 -10.73 -2.41 -7.63
C GLU A 42 -10.11 -3.74 -8.07
N VAL A 43 -10.96 -4.74 -8.32
CA VAL A 43 -10.59 -6.03 -8.89
C VAL A 43 -11.29 -6.20 -10.24
N PHE A 44 -10.54 -6.60 -11.27
CA PHE A 44 -11.03 -6.88 -12.61
C PHE A 44 -10.86 -8.36 -12.92
N PHE A 45 -11.91 -8.95 -13.47
CA PHE A 45 -11.92 -10.30 -14.02
C PHE A 45 -12.00 -10.19 -15.53
N GLU A 46 -10.91 -10.50 -16.20
CA GLU A 46 -10.83 -10.53 -17.67
C GLU A 46 -11.52 -11.79 -18.21
N ASN A 47 -12.03 -11.69 -19.44
CA ASN A 47 -12.69 -12.80 -20.09
C ASN A 47 -11.71 -13.92 -20.50
N ILE A 48 -12.26 -15.06 -20.91
CA ILE A 48 -11.47 -16.22 -21.35
C ILE A 48 -10.63 -15.91 -22.60
N GLN A 49 -11.07 -14.96 -23.43
CA GLN A 49 -10.41 -14.55 -24.67
C GLN A 49 -9.16 -13.70 -24.44
N LYS A 50 -8.92 -13.20 -23.22
CA LYS A 50 -7.73 -12.43 -22.88
C LYS A 50 -6.47 -13.24 -23.20
N LYS A 51 -5.58 -12.67 -24.01
CA LYS A 51 -4.25 -13.22 -24.28
C LYS A 51 -3.41 -13.16 -23.00
N THR A 52 -3.08 -14.33 -22.45
CA THR A 52 -2.23 -14.48 -21.26
C THR A 52 -0.84 -15.00 -21.58
N PHE A 53 -0.62 -15.51 -22.80
CA PHE A 53 0.66 -16.06 -23.25
C PHE A 53 1.13 -15.37 -24.52
N ASP A 54 2.45 -15.18 -24.64
CA ASP A 54 3.08 -14.81 -25.90
C ASP A 54 3.06 -16.00 -26.86
N GLU A 55 2.66 -15.78 -28.11
CA GLU A 55 2.44 -16.85 -29.10
C GLU A 55 3.75 -17.49 -29.57
N ASN A 56 4.83 -16.70 -29.61
CA ASN A 56 6.12 -17.17 -30.11
C ASN A 56 6.89 -17.95 -29.06
N SER A 57 6.92 -17.45 -27.82
CA SER A 57 7.70 -18.04 -26.73
C SER A 57 6.90 -19.00 -25.85
N GLY A 58 5.56 -18.97 -25.93
CA GLY A 58 4.69 -19.71 -25.03
C GLY A 58 4.75 -19.26 -23.57
N LYS A 59 5.42 -18.13 -23.28
CA LYS A 59 5.60 -17.61 -21.91
C LYS A 59 4.38 -16.82 -21.47
N GLU A 60 4.05 -16.95 -20.19
CA GLU A 60 2.98 -16.16 -19.58
C GLU A 60 3.39 -14.69 -19.49
N ILE A 61 2.52 -13.79 -19.99
CA ILE A 61 2.73 -12.34 -20.04
C ILE A 61 1.64 -11.55 -19.32
N ALA A 62 0.53 -12.20 -18.96
CA ALA A 62 -0.59 -11.57 -18.29
C ALA A 62 -1.45 -12.60 -17.54
N GLU A 63 -2.23 -12.12 -16.57
CA GLU A 63 -3.22 -12.93 -15.85
C GLU A 63 -4.63 -12.44 -16.19
N ARG A 64 -5.62 -13.27 -15.87
CA ARG A 64 -7.04 -12.91 -16.02
C ARG A 64 -7.61 -12.15 -14.83
N ILE A 65 -6.86 -12.01 -13.75
CA ILE A 65 -7.25 -11.20 -12.60
C ILE A 65 -6.28 -10.05 -12.48
N LYS A 66 -6.81 -8.84 -12.55
CA LYS A 66 -6.06 -7.59 -12.53
C LYS A 66 -6.59 -6.71 -11.39
N TYR A 67 -5.71 -6.01 -10.72
CA TYR A 67 -6.04 -5.15 -9.60
C TYR A 67 -5.68 -3.71 -9.94
N ILE A 68 -6.53 -2.77 -9.51
CA ILE A 68 -6.14 -1.36 -9.37
C ILE A 68 -5.77 -1.16 -7.92
N CYS A 69 -4.52 -0.79 -7.68
CA CYS A 69 -3.99 -0.51 -6.36
C CYS A 69 -3.74 1.00 -6.25
N THR A 70 -4.05 1.57 -5.09
CA THR A 70 -3.83 3.00 -4.81
C THR A 70 -2.83 3.15 -3.67
N TYR A 71 -1.92 4.12 -3.81
CA TYR A 71 -1.02 4.57 -2.75
C TYR A 71 -0.85 6.08 -2.81
N PHE A 72 -0.19 6.66 -1.82
CA PHE A 72 0.10 8.09 -1.77
C PHE A 72 1.56 8.36 -2.13
N ASP A 73 1.84 9.34 -2.99
CA ASP A 73 3.18 9.83 -3.29
C ASP A 73 3.44 11.11 -2.47
N ASP A 74 4.27 11.01 -1.44
CA ASP A 74 4.56 12.14 -0.54
C ASP A 74 5.28 13.28 -1.27
N ASN A 75 6.12 12.97 -2.26
CA ASN A 75 6.88 13.98 -3.00
C ASN A 75 5.98 14.89 -3.85
N LYS A 76 4.82 14.36 -4.27
CA LYS A 76 3.83 15.09 -5.07
C LYS A 76 2.59 15.46 -4.27
N SER A 77 2.44 14.91 -3.07
CA SER A 77 1.27 15.02 -2.21
C SER A 77 -0.03 14.63 -2.95
N GLU A 78 -0.02 13.49 -3.63
CA GLU A 78 -1.16 13.01 -4.42
C GLU A 78 -1.34 11.48 -4.32
N PHE A 79 -2.54 10.99 -4.60
CA PHE A 79 -2.80 9.56 -4.73
C PHE A 79 -2.50 9.08 -6.15
N ILE A 80 -1.79 7.96 -6.25
CA ILE A 80 -1.42 7.32 -7.51
C ILE A 80 -2.09 5.96 -7.60
N GLU A 81 -2.57 5.63 -8.80
CA GLU A 81 -3.15 4.33 -9.12
C GLU A 81 -2.21 3.53 -10.03
N VAL A 82 -2.10 2.24 -9.74
CA VAL A 82 -1.30 1.30 -10.52
C VAL A 82 -2.07 0.02 -10.80
N HIS A 83 -1.86 -0.50 -12.01
CA HIS A 83 -2.47 -1.72 -12.49
C HIS A 83 -1.52 -2.91 -12.34
N LEU A 84 -1.90 -3.91 -11.54
CA LEU A 84 -1.05 -5.05 -11.22
C LEU A 84 -1.79 -6.38 -11.38
N TYR A 85 -1.06 -7.44 -11.68
CA TYR A 85 -1.61 -8.80 -11.69
C TYR A 85 -1.40 -9.51 -10.35
N GLN A 86 -2.18 -10.56 -10.09
CA GLN A 86 -2.16 -11.26 -8.80
C GLN A 86 -0.76 -11.74 -8.40
N LYS A 87 -0.02 -12.37 -9.31
CA LYS A 87 1.35 -12.90 -9.07
C LYS A 87 2.40 -11.84 -8.79
N MET A 88 2.06 -10.56 -8.97
CA MET A 88 2.95 -9.43 -8.65
C MET A 88 2.76 -8.94 -7.21
N LEU A 89 1.65 -9.31 -6.58
CA LEU A 89 1.22 -8.79 -5.29
C LEU A 89 1.51 -9.78 -4.16
N VAL A 90 1.74 -9.23 -2.98
CA VAL A 90 1.87 -9.97 -1.72
C VAL A 90 1.09 -9.24 -0.64
N ASN A 91 0.40 -9.98 0.22
CA ASN A 91 -0.29 -9.43 1.38
C ASN A 91 0.70 -8.76 2.35
N PHE A 92 0.32 -7.60 2.89
CA PHE A 92 1.16 -6.82 3.82
C PHE A 92 1.55 -7.59 5.09
N THR A 93 0.76 -8.59 5.50
CA THR A 93 1.05 -9.42 6.68
C THR A 93 2.37 -10.18 6.62
N LYS A 94 2.95 -10.33 5.42
CA LYS A 94 4.27 -10.95 5.23
C LYS A 94 5.44 -9.97 5.40
N LEU A 95 5.18 -8.67 5.60
CA LEU A 95 6.21 -7.67 5.81
C LEU A 95 6.84 -7.82 7.20
N LYS A 96 8.16 -7.62 7.25
CA LYS A 96 8.94 -7.55 8.48
C LYS A 96 9.17 -6.09 8.83
N ILE A 97 8.57 -5.61 9.92
CA ILE A 97 8.67 -4.22 10.36
C ILE A 97 9.30 -4.20 11.75
N ALA A 98 10.49 -3.61 11.86
CA ALA A 98 11.20 -3.51 13.12
C ALA A 98 10.49 -2.55 14.09
N SER A 99 9.96 -3.06 15.20
CA SER A 99 9.44 -2.24 16.30
C SER A 99 10.51 -1.30 16.87
N ILE A 100 10.09 -0.13 17.33
CA ILE A 100 10.97 0.90 17.94
C ILE A 100 11.46 0.45 19.32
N ARG A 101 10.72 -0.41 20.02
CA ARG A 101 10.95 -0.69 21.45
C ARG A 101 11.75 -1.95 21.75
N ASN A 102 11.84 -2.91 20.81
CA ASN A 102 12.48 -4.20 21.09
C ASN A 102 13.70 -4.47 20.20
N LYS A 103 14.83 -4.79 20.85
CA LYS A 103 16.01 -5.37 20.22
C LYS A 103 15.63 -6.70 19.57
N VAL A 104 15.42 -6.69 18.24
CA VAL A 104 15.49 -7.80 17.26
C VAL A 104 14.66 -9.08 17.51
N ASN A 105 14.20 -9.37 18.73
CA ASN A 105 13.41 -10.55 19.07
C ASN A 105 12.02 -10.11 19.59
N ASP A 106 10.98 -10.67 18.98
CA ASP A 106 9.57 -10.78 19.43
C ASP A 106 8.45 -9.79 19.04
N ASN A 107 8.66 -8.69 18.29
CA ASN A 107 7.54 -7.73 18.07
C ASN A 107 7.05 -7.54 16.62
N ASN A 108 7.35 -8.45 15.69
CA ASN A 108 6.74 -8.40 14.35
C ASN A 108 5.21 -8.57 14.39
N ILE A 109 4.70 -9.22 15.45
CA ILE A 109 3.29 -9.54 15.61
C ILE A 109 2.47 -8.27 15.88
N ASP A 110 3.01 -7.28 16.60
CA ASP A 110 2.21 -6.15 17.12
C ASP A 110 1.66 -5.24 16.00
N VAL A 111 2.54 -4.61 15.20
CA VAL A 111 2.10 -3.65 14.17
C VAL A 111 1.25 -4.30 13.09
N ILE A 112 1.62 -5.51 12.65
CA ILE A 112 0.84 -6.22 11.62
C ILE A 112 -0.51 -6.63 12.17
N SER A 113 -0.58 -7.19 13.39
CA SER A 113 -1.85 -7.61 14.00
C SER A 113 -2.76 -6.42 14.31
N GLU A 114 -2.20 -5.30 14.77
CA GLU A 114 -2.95 -4.07 15.01
C GLU A 114 -3.63 -3.58 13.72
N ILE A 115 -2.88 -3.52 12.62
CA ILE A 115 -3.42 -3.04 11.33
C ILE A 115 -4.41 -4.04 10.74
N ASP A 116 -4.16 -5.34 10.91
CA ASP A 116 -5.11 -6.39 10.52
C ASP A 116 -6.41 -6.34 11.36
N SER A 117 -6.34 -5.78 12.57
CA SER A 117 -7.50 -5.56 13.45
C SER A 117 -8.28 -4.28 13.16
N TYR A 118 -7.79 -3.41 12.26
CA TYR A 118 -8.52 -2.21 11.87
C TYR A 118 -9.91 -2.56 11.30
N PRO A 119 -10.93 -1.72 11.55
CA PRO A 119 -12.25 -1.94 11.01
C PRO A 119 -12.21 -2.00 9.48
N LEU A 120 -13.12 -2.77 8.89
CA LEU A 120 -13.22 -2.90 7.44
C LEU A 120 -13.41 -1.53 6.78
N LYS A 121 -14.28 -0.70 7.37
CA LYS A 121 -14.50 0.71 7.04
C LYS A 121 -14.82 1.48 8.33
N PRO A 122 -14.43 2.76 8.44
CA PRO A 122 -14.84 3.60 9.55
C PRO A 122 -16.27 4.13 9.32
N ASP A 123 -16.94 4.54 10.40
CA ASP A 123 -18.16 5.33 10.27
C ASP A 123 -17.82 6.73 9.73
N TYR A 124 -18.65 7.23 8.82
CA TYR A 124 -18.44 8.57 8.25
C TYR A 124 -19.04 9.64 9.16
N ASN A 125 -18.18 10.52 9.66
CA ASN A 125 -18.58 11.76 10.34
C ASN A 125 -17.91 12.96 9.69
N TYR A 126 -18.68 14.01 9.38
CA TYR A 126 -18.13 15.21 8.76
C TYR A 126 -17.20 15.96 9.72
N GLY A 127 -15.99 16.28 9.25
CA GLY A 127 -14.98 17.00 10.02
C GLY A 127 -14.07 16.12 10.87
N GLU A 128 -14.32 14.81 10.95
CA GLU A 128 -13.45 13.90 11.69
C GLU A 128 -12.13 13.63 10.99
N ILE A 129 -11.13 13.24 11.78
CA ILE A 129 -9.81 12.86 11.30
C ILE A 129 -9.86 11.39 10.87
N LEU A 130 -9.46 11.13 9.63
CA LEU A 130 -9.29 9.78 9.11
C LEU A 130 -7.83 9.54 8.77
N TYR A 131 -7.40 8.31 8.98
CA TYR A 131 -6.06 7.84 8.68
C TYR A 131 -6.11 6.84 7.55
N PHE A 132 -5.22 6.99 6.57
CA PHE A 132 -5.06 5.99 5.53
C PHE A 132 -4.43 4.73 6.14
N LYS A 133 -5.01 3.54 5.89
CA LYS A 133 -4.60 2.30 6.60
C LYS A 133 -3.11 1.96 6.46
N THR A 134 -2.45 2.37 5.38
CA THR A 134 -1.01 2.12 5.20
C THR A 134 -0.10 3.09 5.94
N LYS A 135 -0.63 4.18 6.53
CA LYS A 135 0.16 5.25 7.14
C LYS A 135 1.19 4.74 8.15
N LYS A 136 0.74 3.88 9.08
CA LYS A 136 1.62 3.32 10.12
C LYS A 136 2.74 2.47 9.52
N LEU A 137 2.42 1.60 8.56
CA LEU A 137 3.42 0.76 7.88
C LEU A 137 4.46 1.62 7.17
N GLU A 138 4.00 2.64 6.44
CA GLU A 138 4.84 3.53 5.64
C GLU A 138 5.80 4.35 6.50
N VAL A 139 5.32 4.96 7.58
CA VAL A 139 6.15 5.73 8.52
C VAL A 139 7.18 4.86 9.23
N LEU A 140 6.86 3.60 9.52
CA LEU A 140 7.74 2.70 10.26
C LEU A 140 8.82 2.03 9.39
N LYS A 141 8.82 2.24 8.06
CA LYS A 141 9.87 1.70 7.18
C LYS A 141 11.21 2.31 7.54
N LYS A 142 12.21 1.45 7.77
CA LYS A 142 13.57 1.84 8.14
C LYS A 142 14.58 1.36 7.12
N ARG A 143 15.56 2.20 6.84
CA ARG A 143 16.77 1.90 6.07
C ARG A 143 17.96 1.80 7.00
N LEU A 144 18.77 0.77 6.80
CA LEU A 144 20.08 0.61 7.44
C LEU A 144 21.16 1.00 6.43
N SER A 145 22.14 1.78 6.87
CA SER A 145 23.31 2.14 6.08
C SER A 145 24.56 2.07 6.94
N ILE A 146 25.66 1.62 6.35
CA ILE A 146 26.96 1.49 7.02
C ILE A 146 27.84 2.63 6.55
N LYS A 147 28.28 3.49 7.48
CA LYS A 147 29.26 4.53 7.22
C LYS A 147 30.61 4.04 7.71
N VAL A 148 31.56 3.88 6.78
CA VAL A 148 32.95 3.54 7.09
C VAL A 148 33.78 4.80 6.99
N THR A 149 34.35 5.24 8.11
CA THR A 149 35.31 6.37 8.13
C THR A 149 36.71 5.78 8.09
N LYS A 150 37.44 6.01 6.99
CA LYS A 150 38.85 5.63 6.88
C LYS A 150 39.71 6.78 7.39
N GLU A 151 40.52 6.53 8.42
CA GLU A 151 41.59 7.45 8.80
C GLU A 151 42.80 7.24 7.87
N GLU A 152 43.49 8.32 7.48
CA GLU A 152 44.63 8.27 6.54
C GLU A 152 45.88 7.57 7.11
N LYS A 153 45.89 7.23 8.41
CA LYS A 153 47.00 6.54 9.09
C LYS A 153 46.46 5.27 9.73
N ASP A 154 46.98 4.11 9.35
CA ASP A 154 46.89 2.70 9.86
C ASP A 154 46.03 2.34 11.11
N GLY A 155 44.98 3.09 11.44
CA GLY A 155 44.07 2.87 12.55
C GLY A 155 42.90 1.96 12.15
N PRO A 156 42.23 1.34 13.14
CA PRO A 156 41.04 0.55 12.86
C PRO A 156 39.96 1.43 12.22
N ASN A 157 39.36 0.95 11.12
CA ASN A 157 38.25 1.65 10.49
C ASN A 157 37.10 1.78 11.49
N ASP A 158 36.61 3.02 11.69
CA ASP A 158 35.38 3.23 12.45
C ASP A 158 34.18 2.90 11.56
N VAL A 159 33.40 1.90 11.98
CA VAL A 159 32.21 1.41 11.25
C VAL A 159 30.99 1.81 12.06
N LYS A 160 30.25 2.79 11.56
CA LYS A 160 29.03 3.30 12.18
C LYS A 160 27.79 2.85 11.41
N GLU A 161 26.88 2.18 12.11
CA GLU A 161 25.55 1.88 11.60
C GLU A 161 24.63 3.10 11.75
N ILE A 162 23.90 3.43 10.69
CA ILE A 162 22.95 4.53 10.64
C ILE A 162 21.59 3.95 10.24
N ILE A 163 20.59 4.14 11.10
CA ILE A 163 19.20 3.77 10.84
C ILE A 163 18.40 5.04 10.56
N GLN A 164 17.71 5.09 9.43
CA GLN A 164 16.89 6.23 8.99
C GLN A 164 15.49 5.76 8.60
N TYR A 165 14.48 6.58 8.84
CA TYR A 165 13.13 6.32 8.35
C TYR A 165 13.01 6.64 6.85
N VAL A 166 12.18 5.89 6.13
CA VAL A 166 11.91 6.07 4.70
C VAL A 166 10.42 6.34 4.54
N VAL A 167 10.06 7.61 4.33
CA VAL A 167 8.67 8.09 4.38
C VAL A 167 8.12 8.54 3.02
N ASN A 168 8.70 8.05 1.92
CA ASN A 168 8.36 8.48 0.55
C ASN A 168 6.88 8.32 0.14
N TYR A 169 6.11 7.49 0.86
CA TYR A 169 4.70 7.23 0.58
C TYR A 169 3.82 7.34 1.84
N ALA A 170 4.33 7.99 2.88
CA ALA A 170 3.57 8.25 4.09
C ALA A 170 2.50 9.31 3.81
N THR A 171 1.30 9.12 4.36
CA THR A 171 0.19 10.06 4.20
C THR A 171 0.15 11.08 5.34
N PRO A 172 -0.37 12.29 5.08
CA PRO A 172 -0.78 13.20 6.14
C PRO A 172 -2.01 12.64 6.88
N ASP A 173 -2.46 13.36 7.90
CA ASP A 173 -3.81 13.16 8.44
C ASP A 173 -4.83 13.83 7.53
N PHE A 174 -6.00 13.21 7.40
CA PHE A 174 -7.06 13.71 6.53
C PHE A 174 -8.24 14.17 7.36
N VAL A 175 -8.92 15.21 6.89
CA VAL A 175 -10.24 15.60 7.40
C VAL A 175 -11.31 15.08 6.44
N ALA A 176 -12.26 14.30 6.95
CA ALA A 176 -13.42 13.86 6.20
C ALA A 176 -14.34 15.05 5.88
N CYS A 177 -14.54 15.36 4.60
CA CYS A 177 -15.26 16.56 4.16
C CYS A 177 -16.40 16.29 3.16
N GLY A 178 -16.71 15.03 2.88
CA GLY A 178 -17.83 14.62 2.04
C GLY A 178 -17.99 13.12 1.98
N PHE A 179 -19.15 12.66 1.53
CA PHE A 179 -19.48 11.25 1.40
C PHE A 179 -20.30 11.04 0.13
N LYS A 180 -20.08 9.92 -0.54
CA LYS A 180 -20.77 9.57 -1.78
C LYS A 180 -21.01 8.07 -1.83
N ILE A 181 -22.24 7.69 -2.15
CA ILE A 181 -22.58 6.32 -2.57
C ILE A 181 -22.33 6.26 -4.08
N GLU A 182 -21.49 5.33 -4.50
CA GLU A 182 -21.14 5.12 -5.90
C GLU A 182 -22.19 4.24 -6.59
N ASP A 183 -22.77 4.76 -7.68
CA ASP A 183 -23.65 3.98 -8.56
C ASP A 183 -22.81 3.37 -9.68
N HIS A 184 -22.46 2.09 -9.52
CA HIS A 184 -21.60 1.38 -10.46
C HIS A 184 -22.40 0.73 -11.57
N LYS A 185 -22.06 1.08 -12.81
CA LYS A 185 -22.56 0.41 -14.00
C LYS A 185 -21.53 -0.62 -14.48
N ASP A 186 -21.99 -1.64 -15.21
CA ASP A 186 -21.11 -2.61 -15.91
C ASP A 186 -20.24 -3.47 -14.95
N LEU A 187 -20.81 -3.87 -13.81
CA LEU A 187 -20.16 -4.76 -12.83
C LEU A 187 -20.11 -6.23 -13.27
N PHE A 188 -20.99 -6.63 -14.20
CA PHE A 188 -21.15 -8.01 -14.65
C PHE A 188 -21.08 -8.07 -16.18
N TYR A 189 -20.55 -9.18 -16.68
CA TYR A 189 -20.68 -9.53 -18.09
C TYR A 189 -22.12 -9.93 -18.43
N ASN A 190 -22.45 -9.97 -19.73
CA ASN A 190 -23.77 -10.40 -20.22
C ASN A 190 -24.16 -11.82 -19.76
N ASP A 191 -23.19 -12.66 -19.40
CA ASP A 191 -23.39 -14.01 -18.87
C ASP A 191 -23.58 -14.03 -17.33
N GLY A 192 -23.66 -12.86 -16.70
CA GLY A 192 -23.85 -12.69 -15.25
C GLY A 192 -22.58 -12.87 -14.43
N LYS A 193 -21.42 -13.16 -15.02
CA LYS A 193 -20.17 -13.27 -14.26
C LYS A 193 -19.65 -11.90 -13.84
N SER A 194 -19.11 -11.82 -12.64
CA SER A 194 -18.47 -10.59 -12.15
C SER A 194 -17.34 -10.17 -13.09
N LYS A 195 -17.45 -8.94 -13.59
CA LYS A 195 -16.43 -8.27 -14.40
C LYS A 195 -15.54 -7.40 -13.52
N ARG A 196 -16.14 -6.74 -12.50
CA ARG A 196 -15.43 -5.85 -11.57
C ARG A 196 -15.96 -6.00 -10.14
N LEU A 197 -15.06 -5.82 -9.17
CA LEU A 197 -15.41 -5.57 -7.77
C LEU A 197 -14.84 -4.21 -7.37
N VAL A 198 -15.70 -3.38 -6.80
CA VAL A 198 -15.45 -1.97 -6.46
C VAL A 198 -16.18 -1.65 -5.16
N SER A 199 -15.76 -0.62 -4.45
CA SER A 199 -16.44 -0.15 -3.25
C SER A 199 -17.68 0.66 -3.58
N ASN A 200 -18.76 0.51 -2.82
CA ASN A 200 -19.99 1.28 -2.98
C ASN A 200 -19.96 2.64 -2.27
N GLU A 201 -18.99 2.86 -1.38
CA GLU A 201 -18.95 4.05 -0.51
C GLU A 201 -17.60 4.73 -0.64
N SER A 202 -17.63 6.01 -1.01
CA SER A 202 -16.45 6.86 -1.12
C SER A 202 -16.52 7.99 -0.09
N ILE A 203 -15.42 8.19 0.64
CA ILE A 203 -15.25 9.33 1.54
C ILE A 203 -14.40 10.37 0.81
N LYS A 204 -14.85 11.62 0.82
CA LYS A 204 -14.06 12.77 0.40
C LYS A 204 -13.18 13.19 1.57
N ILE A 205 -11.88 13.18 1.34
CA ILE A 205 -10.87 13.63 2.30
C ILE A 205 -10.25 14.94 1.85
N LYS A 206 -9.82 15.75 2.82
CA LYS A 206 -9.08 17.01 2.62
C LYS A 206 -7.78 17.01 3.43
N TRP A 207 -6.71 17.51 2.83
CA TRP A 207 -5.42 17.75 3.49
C TRP A 207 -4.73 18.98 2.90
N PHE A 208 -3.75 19.53 3.60
CA PHE A 208 -2.90 20.59 3.06
C PHE A 208 -1.82 19.98 2.16
N ASN A 209 -1.77 20.41 0.90
CA ASN A 209 -0.76 19.98 -0.07
C ASN A 209 0.40 21.01 -0.07
N PRO A 210 1.58 20.66 0.46
CA PRO A 210 2.71 21.60 0.55
C PRO A 210 3.35 21.88 -0.82
N VAL A 211 3.19 20.98 -1.79
CA VAL A 211 3.73 21.16 -3.15
C VAL A 211 2.95 22.25 -3.89
N GLN A 212 1.62 22.29 -3.71
CA GLN A 212 0.73 23.25 -4.36
C GLN A 212 0.37 24.47 -3.48
N GLN A 213 0.77 24.47 -2.21
CA GLN A 213 0.45 25.52 -1.22
C GLN A 213 -1.07 25.78 -1.07
N LYS A 214 -1.87 24.73 -1.16
CA LYS A 214 -3.35 24.79 -1.02
C LYS A 214 -3.90 23.48 -0.46
N PHE A 215 -5.17 23.48 -0.10
CA PHE A 215 -5.85 22.24 0.26
C PHE A 215 -6.13 21.39 -0.98
N SER A 216 -5.79 20.10 -0.89
CA SER A 216 -6.20 19.07 -1.84
C SER A 216 -7.40 18.32 -1.29
N GLU A 217 -8.25 17.85 -2.20
CA GLU A 217 -9.40 17.02 -1.88
C GLU A 217 -9.44 15.82 -2.83
N HIS A 218 -9.85 14.65 -2.33
CA HIS A 218 -9.97 13.45 -3.14
C HIS A 218 -11.06 12.52 -2.60
N TYR A 219 -11.82 11.87 -3.48
CA TYR A 219 -12.73 10.79 -3.09
C TYR A 219 -11.98 9.45 -3.15
N LEU A 220 -12.02 8.69 -2.07
CA LEU A 220 -11.46 7.34 -2.01
C LEU A 220 -12.45 6.39 -1.33
N PRO A 221 -12.39 5.08 -1.65
CA PRO A 221 -13.19 4.07 -0.97
C PRO A 221 -13.11 4.18 0.56
N SER A 222 -14.23 4.04 1.25
CA SER A 222 -14.30 4.06 2.71
C SER A 222 -13.37 3.03 3.36
N GLU A 223 -13.16 1.89 2.69
CA GLU A 223 -12.32 0.79 3.14
C GLU A 223 -10.83 1.16 3.24
N PHE A 224 -10.43 2.29 2.66
CA PHE A 224 -9.04 2.77 2.68
C PHE A 224 -8.67 3.41 4.01
N PHE A 225 -9.66 3.72 4.85
CA PHE A 225 -9.48 4.54 6.03
C PHE A 225 -9.72 3.77 7.33
N THR A 226 -9.20 4.34 8.41
CA THR A 226 -9.49 3.98 9.79
C THR A 226 -9.61 5.27 10.60
N ASP A 227 -10.44 5.27 11.63
CA ASP A 227 -10.56 6.30 12.67
C ASP A 227 -9.62 6.03 13.86
N ILE A 228 -8.95 4.87 13.87
CA ILE A 228 -7.94 4.51 14.87
C ILE A 228 -6.64 5.23 14.56
N ALA A 229 -6.19 6.08 15.49
CA ALA A 229 -4.95 6.83 15.33
C ALA A 229 -3.71 5.91 15.30
N PRO A 230 -2.81 6.06 14.32
CA PRO A 230 -1.74 5.09 14.06
C PRO A 230 -0.59 5.10 15.08
N PHE A 231 -0.50 6.07 15.97
CA PHE A 231 0.66 6.23 16.89
C PHE A 231 0.28 6.52 18.34
N ASN A 232 -0.92 6.12 18.76
CA ASN A 232 -1.34 6.22 20.15
C ASN A 232 -0.66 5.18 21.06
#